data_AF-A0ABD2MSV3-F1
#
_entry.id   AF-A0ABD2MSV3-F1
#
_cell.length_a   1.000
_cell.length_b   1.000
_cell.length_c   1.000
_cell.angle_alpha   90.00
_cell.angle_beta   90.00
_cell.angle_gamma   90.00
#
_symmetry.space_group_name_H-M   'P 1'
#
loop_
_entity.id
_entity.type
_entity.pdbx_description
1 polymer ?
#
loop_
_entity_poly.entity_id
_entity_poly.type
_entity_poly.pdbx_seq_one_letter_code
_entity_poly.pdbx_strand_id
1 'polypeptide(L)'
;MINCLDAVENNSSTEITVLGAILMVNDAYIKMSRSTIHNCFKHAGFIQNHNNLPIQISEHEFDDEDDVPLCLWSRNLNSDSLAEPEIWEDYVDIDSALLTSEEPTDKNIVKDINAKEQFERDREEEVEEEPLPTAEEALKDAQIIITICSQQY
;
A
#
# COMPACT_ATOMS: atom_id res chain seq x y z
N MET A 1 -18.19 13.12 -30.15
CA MET A 1 -17.74 14.34 -29.45
C MET A 1 -18.74 14.55 -28.32
N ILE A 2 -18.32 14.42 -27.06
CA ILE A 2 -19.23 14.46 -25.91
C ILE A 2 -19.56 15.93 -25.62
N ASN A 3 -20.85 16.29 -25.73
CA ASN A 3 -21.44 17.64 -25.62
C ASN A 3 -21.27 18.34 -24.25
N CYS A 4 -20.43 17.81 -23.37
CA CYS A 4 -20.26 18.34 -22.02
C CYS A 4 -19.26 19.51 -21.95
N LEU A 5 -18.36 19.63 -22.92
CA LEU A 5 -17.49 20.82 -23.06
C LEU A 5 -18.29 22.05 -23.53
N ASP A 6 -19.25 21.85 -24.43
CA ASP A 6 -20.10 22.94 -24.96
C ASP A 6 -21.09 23.48 -23.91
N ALA A 7 -21.45 22.66 -22.91
CA ALA A 7 -22.32 23.08 -21.80
C ALA A 7 -21.60 24.04 -20.82
N VAL A 8 -20.27 23.93 -20.71
CA VAL A 8 -19.44 24.82 -19.87
C VAL A 8 -19.38 26.24 -20.43
N GLU A 9 -19.38 26.40 -21.75
CA GLU A 9 -19.47 27.71 -22.41
C GLU A 9 -20.87 28.34 -22.32
N ASN A 10 -21.92 27.53 -22.21
CA ASN A 10 -23.31 27.97 -22.30
C ASN A 10 -24.05 28.09 -20.96
N ASN A 11 -23.36 27.94 -19.81
CA ASN A 11 -23.93 28.13 -18.47
C ASN A 11 -25.23 27.33 -18.20
N SER A 12 -25.40 26.20 -18.90
CA SER A 12 -26.49 25.26 -18.66
C SER A 12 -26.05 24.23 -17.62
N SER A 13 -26.88 23.99 -16.61
CA SER A 13 -26.63 23.05 -15.50
C SER A 13 -25.84 21.81 -15.94
N THR A 14 -24.59 21.71 -15.50
CA THR A 14 -23.69 20.58 -15.73
C THR A 14 -24.03 19.43 -14.79
N GLU A 15 -25.26 18.91 -14.86
CA GLU A 15 -25.60 17.66 -14.19
C GLU A 15 -24.92 16.51 -14.93
N ILE A 16 -23.74 16.12 -14.44
CA ILE A 16 -23.02 14.95 -14.91
C ILE A 16 -23.73 13.72 -14.35
N THR A 17 -24.43 13.01 -15.22
CA THR A 17 -24.98 11.70 -14.87
C THR A 17 -23.85 10.68 -14.67
N VAL A 18 -24.09 9.63 -13.88
CA VAL A 18 -23.13 8.54 -13.69
C VAL A 18 -22.70 7.93 -15.04
N LEU A 19 -23.65 7.73 -15.95
CA LEU A 19 -23.36 7.26 -17.30
C LEU A 19 -22.49 8.24 -18.09
N GLY A 20 -22.76 9.54 -17.98
CA GLY A 20 -21.92 10.60 -18.56
C GLY A 20 -20.49 10.56 -18.04
N ALA A 21 -20.30 10.40 -16.73
CA ALA A 21 -18.98 10.27 -16.11
C ALA A 21 -18.23 9.04 -16.62
N ILE A 22 -18.88 7.87 -16.70
CA ILE A 22 -18.28 6.63 -17.23
C ILE A 22 -17.80 6.83 -18.67
N LEU A 23 -18.64 7.42 -19.52
CA LEU A 23 -18.29 7.67 -20.92
C LEU A 23 -17.14 8.69 -21.06
N MET A 24 -17.08 9.71 -20.20
CA MET A 24 -15.98 10.67 -20.17
C MET A 24 -14.65 10.00 -19.78
N VAL A 25 -14.66 9.17 -18.73
CA VAL A 25 -13.47 8.41 -18.31
C VAL A 25 -12.99 7.50 -19.43
N ASN A 26 -13.91 6.80 -20.10
CA ASN A 26 -13.58 5.94 -21.23
C ASN A 26 -13.01 6.72 -22.42
N ASP A 27 -13.59 7.87 -22.78
CA ASP A 27 -13.08 8.72 -23.87
C ASP A 27 -11.71 9.32 -23.54
N ALA A 28 -11.48 9.73 -22.28
CA ALA A 28 -10.19 10.19 -21.81
C ALA A 28 -9.13 9.06 -21.85
N TYR A 29 -9.50 7.85 -21.44
CA TYR A 29 -8.62 6.69 -21.48
C TYR A 29 -8.22 6.32 -22.90
N ILE A 30 -9.16 6.26 -23.85
CA ILE A 30 -8.87 5.95 -25.26
C ILE A 30 -7.93 7.00 -25.90
N LYS A 31 -8.05 8.27 -25.49
CA LYS A 31 -7.19 9.36 -25.97
C LYS A 31 -5.81 9.37 -25.31
N MET A 32 -5.62 8.63 -24.24
CA MET A 32 -4.36 8.58 -23.52
C MET A 32 -3.33 7.77 -24.32
N SER A 33 -2.17 8.37 -24.56
CA SER A 33 -1.08 7.74 -25.30
C SER A 33 -0.06 7.10 -24.35
N ARG A 34 0.73 6.14 -24.84
CA ARG A 34 1.83 5.54 -24.06
C ARG A 34 2.82 6.60 -23.55
N SER A 35 3.06 7.67 -24.32
CA SER A 35 3.93 8.77 -23.90
C SER A 35 3.35 9.60 -22.76
N THR A 36 2.01 9.72 -22.67
CA THR A 36 1.31 10.35 -21.54
C THR A 36 1.60 9.59 -20.24
N ILE A 37 1.43 8.26 -20.27
CA ILE A 37 1.72 7.39 -19.13
C ILE A 37 3.19 7.49 -18.74
N HIS A 38 4.11 7.33 -19.71
CA HIS A 38 5.54 7.44 -19.48
C HIS A 38 5.93 8.78 -18.81
N ASN A 39 5.38 9.89 -19.29
CA ASN A 39 5.64 11.22 -18.72
C ASN A 39 5.11 11.36 -17.29
N CYS A 40 3.97 10.73 -16.95
CA CYS A 40 3.44 10.71 -15.59
C CYS A 40 4.38 9.97 -14.62
N PHE A 41 4.83 8.76 -14.98
CA PHE A 41 5.83 8.02 -14.20
C PHE A 41 7.13 8.82 -14.07
N LYS A 42 7.50 9.55 -15.12
CA LYS A 42 8.64 10.48 -15.10
C LYS A 42 8.51 11.61 -14.10
N HIS A 43 7.39 12.30 -14.07
CA HIS A 43 7.16 13.38 -13.12
C HIS A 43 7.01 12.88 -11.67
N ALA A 44 6.53 11.65 -11.48
CA ALA A 44 6.42 11.03 -10.16
C ALA A 44 7.74 10.45 -9.62
N GLY A 45 8.84 10.50 -10.39
CA GLY A 45 10.16 10.03 -9.97
C GLY A 45 10.42 8.54 -10.21
N PHE A 46 9.48 7.81 -10.82
CA PHE A 46 9.56 6.36 -11.07
C PHE A 46 10.38 5.99 -12.32
N ILE A 47 11.35 6.81 -12.73
CA ILE A 47 12.27 6.50 -13.85
C ILE A 47 13.61 6.02 -13.34
N GLN A 48 13.83 5.95 -12.03
CA GLN A 48 15.07 5.50 -11.45
C GLN A 48 14.82 4.22 -10.68
N ASN A 49 15.58 3.17 -10.98
CA ASN A 49 15.57 1.94 -10.18
C ASN A 49 16.20 2.25 -8.80
N HIS A 50 16.11 1.35 -7.82
CA HIS A 50 16.71 1.46 -6.49
C HIS A 50 18.22 1.84 -6.48
N ASN A 51 18.88 1.66 -7.62
CA ASN A 51 20.29 2.02 -7.85
C ASN A 51 20.49 3.39 -8.54
N ASN A 52 19.45 4.24 -8.62
CA ASN A 52 19.44 5.54 -9.30
C ASN A 52 19.77 5.51 -10.81
N LEU A 53 19.65 4.33 -11.43
CA LEU A 53 19.83 4.15 -12.87
C LEU A 53 18.52 4.39 -13.61
N PRO A 54 18.54 5.04 -14.80
CA PRO A 54 17.36 5.17 -15.63
C PRO A 54 16.72 3.80 -15.89
N ILE A 55 15.45 3.64 -15.54
CA ILE A 55 14.62 2.49 -15.90
C ILE A 55 14.47 2.57 -17.42
N GLN A 56 15.22 1.72 -18.11
CA GLN A 56 15.07 1.53 -19.55
C GLN A 56 13.88 0.60 -19.75
N ILE A 57 12.69 1.18 -19.87
CA ILE A 57 11.52 0.45 -20.35
C ILE A 57 11.80 0.19 -21.83
N SER A 58 12.23 -1.02 -22.17
CA SER A 58 12.42 -1.38 -23.57
C SER A 58 11.04 -1.49 -24.22
N GLU A 59 10.88 -1.01 -25.46
CA GLU A 59 9.61 -1.17 -26.20
C GLU A 59 9.24 -2.66 -26.43
N HIS A 60 10.16 -3.58 -26.11
CA HIS A 60 10.02 -5.03 -26.22
C HIS A 60 9.85 -5.73 -24.86
N GLU A 61 9.71 -4.98 -23.76
CA GLU A 61 9.45 -5.55 -22.43
C GLU A 61 7.95 -5.77 -22.17
N PHE A 62 7.09 -5.14 -22.98
CA PHE A 62 5.67 -5.47 -23.04
C PHE A 62 5.49 -6.61 -24.03
N ASP A 63 5.31 -7.82 -23.50
CA ASP A 63 4.85 -8.96 -24.30
C ASP A 63 3.36 -8.75 -24.61
N ASP A 64 2.99 -8.78 -25.88
CA ASP A 64 1.58 -8.69 -26.28
C ASP A 64 0.78 -9.91 -25.76
N GLU A 65 1.45 -11.01 -25.39
CA GLU A 65 0.86 -12.15 -24.68
C GLU A 65 0.50 -11.84 -23.21
N ASP A 66 1.09 -10.81 -22.60
CA ASP A 66 0.76 -10.35 -21.24
C ASP A 66 -0.43 -9.37 -21.22
N ASP A 67 -0.90 -8.89 -22.38
CA ASP A 67 -2.08 -8.02 -22.52
C ASP A 67 -3.39 -8.84 -22.48
N VAL A 68 -3.52 -9.68 -21.45
CA VAL A 68 -4.70 -10.52 -21.24
C VAL A 68 -5.83 -9.68 -20.64
N PRO A 69 -7.02 -9.62 -21.27
CA PRO A 69 -8.15 -8.86 -20.76
C PRO A 69 -8.53 -9.27 -19.34
N LEU A 70 -8.85 -8.31 -18.46
CA LEU A 70 -9.26 -8.55 -17.07
C LEU A 70 -10.45 -9.54 -16.93
N CYS A 71 -11.29 -9.66 -17.96
CA CYS A 71 -12.38 -10.63 -18.01
C CYS A 71 -11.88 -12.09 -18.09
N LEU A 72 -10.69 -12.33 -18.64
CA LEU A 72 -10.07 -13.66 -18.67
C LEU A 72 -9.43 -14.00 -17.32
N TRP A 73 -8.75 -13.02 -16.68
CA TRP A 73 -8.19 -13.16 -15.34
C TRP A 73 -9.26 -13.51 -14.29
N SER A 74 -10.36 -12.76 -14.29
CA SER A 74 -11.49 -13.03 -13.40
C SER A 74 -12.15 -14.39 -13.66
N ARG A 75 -12.11 -14.89 -14.91
CA ARG A 75 -12.61 -16.23 -15.21
C ARG A 75 -11.66 -17.33 -14.72
N ASN A 76 -10.35 -17.14 -14.85
CA ASN A 76 -9.33 -18.09 -14.40
C ASN A 76 -9.26 -18.22 -12.87
N LEU A 77 -9.53 -17.15 -12.12
CA LEU A 77 -9.71 -17.22 -10.66
C LEU A 77 -10.89 -18.10 -10.25
N ASN A 78 -11.91 -18.17 -11.09
CA ASN A 78 -13.15 -18.90 -10.80
C ASN A 78 -13.18 -20.31 -11.40
N SER A 79 -12.26 -20.69 -12.30
CA SER A 79 -12.53 -21.83 -13.17
C SER A 79 -11.93 -23.18 -12.77
N ASP A 80 -10.75 -23.35 -12.15
CA ASP A 80 -10.26 -24.76 -12.02
C ASP A 80 -9.15 -25.13 -11.01
N SER A 81 -8.69 -24.28 -10.08
CA SER A 81 -7.62 -24.73 -9.14
C SER A 81 -7.54 -24.03 -7.79
N LEU A 82 -8.67 -23.81 -7.13
CA LEU A 82 -8.73 -23.66 -5.66
C LEU A 82 -9.78 -24.64 -5.10
N ALA A 83 -9.68 -25.90 -5.53
CA ALA A 83 -10.41 -27.01 -4.93
C ALA A 83 -9.68 -27.49 -3.67
N GLU A 84 -9.50 -26.61 -2.71
CA GLU A 84 -9.82 -26.94 -1.32
C GLU A 84 -10.82 -25.87 -0.89
N PRO A 85 -11.93 -26.21 -0.21
CA PRO A 85 -12.67 -25.19 0.50
C PRO A 85 -11.62 -24.46 1.33
N GLU A 86 -11.32 -23.20 1.01
CA GLU A 86 -10.51 -22.36 1.89
C GLU A 86 -11.06 -22.60 3.28
N ILE A 87 -10.21 -23.17 4.14
CA ILE A 87 -10.58 -23.49 5.52
C ILE A 87 -10.58 -22.14 6.21
N TRP A 88 -11.60 -21.32 5.91
CA TRP A 88 -11.80 -20.01 6.50
C TRP A 88 -11.95 -20.16 8.02
N GLU A 89 -12.36 -21.34 8.48
CA GLU A 89 -12.35 -21.76 9.88
C GLU A 89 -10.95 -21.69 10.51
N ASP A 90 -9.87 -21.98 9.77
CA ASP A 90 -8.50 -21.87 10.27
C ASP A 90 -8.07 -20.41 10.46
N TYR A 91 -8.78 -19.46 9.83
CA TYR A 91 -8.53 -18.02 9.93
C TYR A 91 -9.35 -17.32 11.03
N VAL A 92 -10.31 -18.00 11.66
CA VAL A 92 -11.18 -17.40 12.70
C VAL A 92 -10.39 -17.05 13.97
N ASP A 93 -9.41 -17.89 14.33
CA ASP A 93 -8.69 -17.80 15.60
C ASP A 93 -7.17 -17.62 15.42
N ILE A 94 -6.72 -17.10 14.26
CA ILE A 94 -5.28 -16.94 13.96
C ILE A 94 -4.56 -16.01 14.93
N ASP A 95 -5.28 -15.08 15.53
CA ASP A 95 -4.78 -14.12 16.51
C ASP A 95 -4.99 -14.59 17.95
N SER A 96 -5.67 -15.72 18.18
CA SER A 96 -5.96 -16.24 19.53
C SER A 96 -4.70 -16.58 20.34
N ALA A 97 -3.61 -16.96 19.65
CA ALA A 97 -2.32 -17.27 20.26
C ALA A 97 -1.39 -16.05 20.36
N LEU A 98 -1.77 -14.89 19.79
CA LEU A 98 -0.99 -13.67 19.96
C LEU A 98 -1.11 -13.21 21.41
N LEU A 99 0.03 -13.06 22.08
CA LEU A 99 0.06 -12.41 23.39
C LEU A 99 -0.37 -10.95 23.21
N THR A 100 -1.62 -10.65 23.59
CA THR A 100 -2.08 -9.28 23.77
C THR A 100 -1.72 -8.81 25.17
N SER A 101 -1.49 -7.51 25.32
CA SER A 101 -1.46 -6.90 26.65
C SER A 101 -2.81 -7.12 27.35
N GLU A 102 -2.78 -7.25 28.68
CA GLU A 102 -3.99 -7.25 29.50
C GLU A 102 -4.77 -5.95 29.28
N GLU A 103 -6.10 -6.02 29.25
CA GLU A 103 -6.94 -4.82 29.18
C GLU A 103 -6.64 -3.91 30.38
N PRO A 104 -6.24 -2.65 30.16
CA PRO A 104 -5.92 -1.76 31.26
C PRO A 104 -7.20 -1.44 32.03
N THR A 105 -7.21 -1.72 33.33
CA THR A 105 -8.30 -1.27 34.21
C THR A 105 -8.31 0.27 34.28
N ASP A 106 -9.47 0.88 34.51
CA ASP A 106 -9.60 2.35 34.74
C ASP A 106 -8.56 2.91 35.72
N LYS A 107 -8.20 2.13 36.76
CA LYS A 107 -7.16 2.49 37.73
C LYS A 107 -5.76 2.55 37.12
N ASN A 108 -5.44 1.64 36.21
CA ASN A 108 -4.17 1.62 35.49
C ASN A 108 -4.09 2.83 34.54
N ILE A 109 -5.18 3.12 33.83
CA ILE A 109 -5.29 4.29 32.95
C ILE A 109 -5.04 5.60 33.71
N VAL A 110 -5.72 5.80 34.85
CA VAL A 110 -5.53 7.00 35.68
C VAL A 110 -4.11 7.10 36.24
N LYS A 111 -3.51 5.96 36.62
CA LYS A 111 -2.13 5.92 37.11
C LYS A 111 -1.15 6.29 36.01
N ASP A 112 -1.34 5.80 34.78
CA ASP A 112 -0.47 6.08 33.64
C ASP A 112 -0.57 7.54 33.18
N ILE A 113 -1.77 8.13 33.20
CA ILE A 113 -1.95 9.56 32.93
C ILE A 113 -1.22 10.41 33.97
N ASN A 114 -1.40 10.11 35.25
CA ASN A 114 -0.73 10.83 36.33
C ASN A 114 0.80 10.64 36.30
N ALA A 115 1.27 9.44 35.95
CA ALA A 115 2.69 9.18 35.76
C ALA A 115 3.24 9.98 34.58
N LYS A 116 2.51 10.05 33.46
CA LYS A 116 2.90 10.86 32.29
C LYS A 116 2.95 12.35 32.62
N GLU A 117 1.98 12.88 33.36
CA GLU A 117 2.02 14.27 33.85
C GLU A 117 3.20 14.53 34.80
N GLN A 118 3.61 13.55 35.59
CA GLN A 118 4.80 13.64 36.43
C GLN A 118 6.09 13.65 35.59
N PHE A 119 6.20 12.77 34.58
CA PHE A 119 7.32 12.73 33.65
C PHE A 119 7.44 14.02 32.81
N GLU A 120 6.33 14.63 32.41
CA GLU A 120 6.32 15.90 31.65
C GLU A 120 6.73 17.09 32.53
N ARG A 121 6.47 17.05 33.84
CA ARG A 121 6.94 18.08 34.80
C ARG A 121 8.42 17.96 35.13
N ASP A 122 8.98 16.74 35.08
CA ASP A 122 10.41 16.51 35.27
C ASP A 122 11.22 16.61 33.95
N ARG A 123 10.57 16.85 32.81
CA ARG A 123 11.19 16.92 31.46
C ARG A 123 11.71 18.30 31.04
N GLU A 124 11.97 19.20 31.99
CA GLU A 124 12.84 20.37 31.75
C GLU A 124 14.34 20.02 31.91
N GLU A 125 14.66 18.76 32.20
CA GLU A 125 16.03 18.24 32.10
C GLU A 125 16.22 17.48 30.77
N GLU A 126 17.33 17.85 30.12
CA GLU A 126 17.86 17.35 28.85
C GLU A 126 17.65 15.82 28.73
N VAL A 127 16.79 15.39 27.80
CA VAL A 127 16.58 13.97 27.52
C VAL A 127 17.91 13.42 27.01
N GLU A 128 18.60 12.64 27.84
CA GLU A 128 19.74 11.82 27.45
C GLU A 128 19.22 10.84 26.38
N GLU A 129 19.45 11.14 25.10
CA GLU A 129 19.10 10.24 24.00
C GLU A 129 19.79 8.91 24.26
N GLU A 130 19.00 7.85 24.47
CA GLU A 130 19.54 6.49 24.56
C GLU A 130 20.42 6.24 23.33
N PRO A 131 21.64 5.70 23.51
CA PRO A 131 22.58 5.55 22.42
C PRO A 131 21.96 4.68 21.32
N LEU A 132 21.86 5.25 20.11
CA LEU A 132 21.37 4.52 18.95
C LEU A 132 22.23 3.26 18.75
N PRO A 133 21.62 2.08 18.51
CA PRO A 133 22.36 0.86 18.30
C PRO A 133 23.29 1.02 17.09
N THR A 134 24.51 0.55 17.26
CA THR A 134 25.52 0.63 16.22
C THR A 134 25.16 -0.32 15.08
N ALA A 135 25.57 -0.03 13.84
CA ALA A 135 25.33 -0.90 12.69
C ALA A 135 25.81 -2.35 12.93
N GLU A 136 26.84 -2.54 13.76
CA GLU A 136 27.35 -3.86 14.15
C GLU A 136 26.40 -4.63 15.08
N GLU A 137 25.73 -3.95 16.00
CA GLU A 137 24.75 -4.54 16.92
C GLU A 137 23.49 -4.96 16.15
N ALA A 138 22.99 -4.07 15.28
CA ALA A 138 21.88 -4.38 14.39
C ALA A 138 22.17 -5.57 13.45
N LEU A 139 23.41 -5.69 12.96
CA LEU A 139 23.82 -6.81 12.10
C LEU A 139 23.85 -8.13 12.88
N LYS A 140 24.29 -8.10 14.13
CA LYS A 140 24.34 -9.28 15.00
C LYS A 140 22.94 -9.78 15.34
N ASP A 141 22.02 -8.87 15.62
CA ASP A 141 20.62 -9.21 15.90
C ASP A 141 19.93 -9.80 14.65
N ALA A 142 20.18 -9.23 13.47
CA ALA A 142 19.69 -9.79 12.21
C ALA A 142 20.20 -11.22 11.96
N GLN A 143 21.46 -11.51 12.29
CA GLN A 143 22.03 -12.86 12.17
C GLN A 143 21.38 -13.86 13.14
N ILE A 144 21.04 -13.42 14.36
CA ILE A 144 20.33 -14.25 15.34
C ILE A 144 18.94 -14.62 14.81
N ILE A 145 18.20 -13.65 14.26
CA ILE A 145 16.88 -13.89 13.67
C ILE A 145 16.98 -14.89 12.51
N ILE A 146 17.94 -14.70 11.60
CA ILE A 146 18.17 -15.62 10.48
C ILE A 146 18.47 -17.04 10.99
N THR A 147 19.28 -17.17 12.04
CA THR A 147 19.65 -18.47 12.64
C THR A 147 18.45 -19.17 13.27
N ILE A 148 17.57 -18.44 13.97
CA ILE A 148 16.36 -18.99 14.56
C ILE A 148 15.40 -19.49 13.46
N CYS A 149 15.16 -18.66 12.44
CA CYS A 149 14.27 -19.01 11.33
C CYS A 149 14.77 -20.23 10.53
N SER A 150 16.08 -20.46 10.47
CA SER A 150 16.67 -21.61 9.77
C SER A 150 16.75 -22.90 10.59
N GLN A 151 16.40 -22.87 11.89
CA GLN A 151 16.24 -24.08 12.72
C GLN A 151 14.79 -24.55 12.86
N GLN A 152 13.83 -23.83 12.25
CA GLN A 152 12.41 -24.18 12.25
C GLN A 152 11.96 -24.97 10.99
N TYR A 153 12.91 -25.45 10.19
CA TYR A 153 12.70 -26.38 9.06
C TYR A 153 13.62 -27.59 9.18
#